data_AF-A0A919VRE3-F1
#
_entry.id   AF-A0A919VRE3-F1
#
_cell.length_a   1.000
_cell.length_b   1.000
_cell.length_c   1.000
_cell.angle_alpha   90.00
_cell.angle_beta   90.00
_cell.angle_gamma   90.00
#
_symmetry.space_group_name_H-M   'P 1'
#
loop_
_entity.id
_entity.type
_entity.pdbx_description
1 polymer ?
#
loop_
_entity_poly.entity_id
_entity_poly.type
_entity_poly.pdbx_seq_one_letter_code
_entity_poly.pdbx_strand_id
1 'polypeptide(L)'
;MEQGEQPAGEQYRADRVEGRLGPARPPPRPEVHALVERAQAVFTPPGPPDLSRIERTFAILAEDVAISFGPELLTRLQTDAPNVALRFLGEAPSLDRMLRDGDADLDIGVIHAPPPEIRVEPLFTDRMAVVVRAGHPLTLGRLTSERLAAAAHVSASRRGRLSGPIDAALAEHGLRRQVAMAVPTYAAAVLVCARTDLVGLLPARVGRHTRDTLGLVALDPPMDLPPLEISQAWHQRYDADGAHNWLRACVREVAGILSEEDR
;
A
#
# COMPACT_ATOMS: atom_id res chain seq x y z
N MET A 1 5.67 -95.14 -66.54
CA MET A 1 4.50 -94.37 -67.00
C MET A 1 4.18 -93.42 -65.88
N GLU A 2 4.84 -92.26 -65.90
CA GLU A 2 4.32 -90.94 -66.34
C GLU A 2 4.25 -90.09 -65.07
N GLN A 3 5.21 -89.18 -64.84
CA GLN A 3 5.31 -87.80 -65.35
C GLN A 3 4.20 -86.85 -64.86
N GLY A 4 4.65 -85.65 -64.48
CA GLY A 4 3.87 -84.47 -64.11
C GLY A 4 3.92 -84.21 -62.60
N GLU A 5 4.24 -83.04 -62.07
CA GLU A 5 4.55 -81.72 -62.63
C GLU A 5 4.96 -80.87 -61.41
N GLN A 6 5.92 -79.94 -61.55
CA GLN A 6 6.18 -78.93 -60.52
C GLN A 6 4.95 -78.01 -60.37
N PRO A 7 4.79 -77.38 -59.21
CA PRO A 7 5.02 -75.94 -59.26
C PRO A 7 5.88 -75.42 -58.11
N ALA A 8 6.63 -74.38 -58.47
CA ALA A 8 7.24 -73.43 -57.57
C ALA A 8 6.17 -72.78 -56.68
N GLY A 9 6.48 -72.67 -55.39
CA GLY A 9 5.62 -72.07 -54.37
C GLY A 9 6.49 -71.69 -53.18
N GLU A 10 7.27 -70.65 -53.39
CA GLU A 10 8.06 -69.94 -52.40
C GLU A 10 7.15 -69.50 -51.24
N GLN A 11 7.24 -70.18 -50.09
CA GLN A 11 6.66 -69.72 -48.83
C GLN A 11 7.78 -69.54 -47.81
N TYR A 12 8.26 -68.31 -47.84
CA TYR A 12 9.02 -67.58 -46.84
C TYR A 12 8.68 -68.04 -45.41
N ARG A 13 9.54 -68.89 -44.82
CA ARG A 13 9.56 -69.08 -43.36
C ARG A 13 10.15 -67.81 -42.76
N ALA A 14 9.29 -66.96 -42.23
CA ALA A 14 9.69 -65.84 -41.38
C ALA A 14 10.30 -66.40 -40.09
N ASP A 15 11.63 -66.58 -40.10
CA ASP A 15 12.38 -66.71 -38.87
C ASP A 15 12.31 -65.39 -38.11
N ARG A 16 11.70 -65.53 -36.94
CA ARG A 16 11.57 -64.58 -35.85
C ARG A 16 12.91 -63.93 -35.51
N VAL A 17 13.03 -62.62 -35.75
CA VAL A 17 13.93 -61.77 -34.96
C VAL A 17 13.05 -60.99 -33.99
N GLU A 18 12.87 -61.57 -32.81
CA GLU A 18 12.35 -60.87 -31.64
C GLU A 18 13.18 -59.61 -31.41
N GLY A 19 12.52 -58.45 -31.50
CA GLY A 19 13.11 -57.19 -31.06
C GLY A 19 13.52 -57.32 -29.60
N ARG A 20 14.83 -57.39 -29.33
CA ARG A 20 15.37 -57.20 -27.99
C ARG A 20 14.99 -55.81 -27.52
N LEU A 21 13.89 -55.72 -26.76
CA LEU A 21 13.71 -54.66 -25.79
C LEU A 21 14.89 -54.78 -24.82
N GLY A 22 15.85 -53.86 -24.92
CA GLY A 22 16.88 -53.71 -23.89
C GLY A 22 16.24 -53.55 -22.52
N PRO A 23 16.95 -53.87 -21.42
CA PRO A 23 16.37 -53.84 -20.09
C PRO A 23 15.72 -52.49 -19.81
N ALA A 24 14.46 -52.50 -19.41
CA ALA A 24 13.72 -51.32 -19.01
C ALA A 24 14.58 -50.53 -18.01
N ARG A 25 14.83 -49.25 -18.30
CA ARG A 25 15.59 -48.36 -17.42
C ARG A 25 14.94 -48.44 -16.04
N PRO A 26 15.67 -48.81 -14.98
CA PRO A 26 15.08 -48.94 -13.65
C PRO A 26 14.44 -47.61 -13.27
N PRO A 27 13.28 -47.63 -12.60
CA PRO A 27 12.66 -46.40 -12.15
C PRO A 27 13.68 -45.62 -11.30
N PRO A 28 13.69 -44.27 -11.41
CA PRO A 28 14.57 -43.45 -10.60
C PRO A 28 14.37 -43.80 -9.12
N ARG A 29 15.47 -43.88 -8.37
CA ARG A 29 15.42 -44.20 -6.94
C ARG A 29 14.46 -43.24 -6.23
N PRO A 30 13.75 -43.67 -5.17
CA PRO A 30 12.81 -42.81 -4.43
C PRO A 30 13.43 -41.48 -4.00
N GLU A 31 14.73 -41.49 -3.69
CA GLU A 31 15.53 -40.31 -3.33
C GLU A 31 15.66 -39.29 -4.48
N VAL A 32 15.78 -39.78 -5.71
CA VAL A 32 15.81 -38.94 -6.92
C VAL A 32 14.43 -38.38 -7.20
N HIS A 33 13.37 -39.16 -6.99
CA HIS A 33 11.99 -38.68 -7.12
C HIS A 33 11.70 -37.57 -6.11
N ALA A 34 12.03 -37.79 -4.83
CA ALA A 34 11.87 -36.79 -3.78
C ALA A 34 12.75 -35.54 -3.97
N LEU A 35 13.91 -35.66 -4.63
CA LEU A 35 14.74 -34.51 -4.98
C LEU A 35 14.13 -33.70 -6.14
N VAL A 36 13.60 -34.39 -7.16
CA VAL A 36 12.89 -33.76 -8.28
C VAL A 36 11.61 -33.10 -7.80
N GLU A 37 10.84 -33.73 -6.92
CA GLU A 37 9.64 -33.15 -6.31
C GLU A 37 9.97 -31.91 -5.48
N ARG A 38 11.05 -31.94 -4.68
CA ARG A 38 11.51 -30.75 -3.93
C ARG A 38 11.97 -29.64 -4.86
N ALA A 39 12.69 -29.96 -5.94
CA ALA A 39 13.08 -28.96 -6.93
C ALA A 39 11.85 -28.41 -7.68
N GLN A 40 10.88 -29.24 -8.03
CA GLN A 40 9.62 -28.83 -8.64
C GLN A 40 8.76 -27.99 -7.68
N ALA A 41 8.79 -28.27 -6.38
CA ALA A 41 8.13 -27.45 -5.36
C ALA A 41 8.74 -26.04 -5.25
N VAL A 42 10.03 -25.88 -5.58
CA VAL A 42 10.68 -24.56 -5.69
C VAL A 42 10.20 -23.77 -6.92
N PHE A 43 9.78 -24.46 -7.99
CA PHE A 43 9.25 -23.85 -9.22
C PHE A 43 7.72 -23.83 -9.30
N THR A 44 7.04 -24.48 -8.36
CA THR A 44 5.58 -24.40 -8.23
C THR A 44 5.30 -23.07 -7.55
N PRO A 45 4.49 -22.18 -8.15
CA PRO A 45 4.04 -20.98 -7.47
C PRO A 45 3.43 -21.46 -6.15
N PRO A 46 3.92 -21.00 -4.98
CA PRO A 46 3.29 -21.37 -3.74
C PRO A 46 1.80 -21.04 -3.87
N GLY A 47 0.94 -22.00 -3.48
CA GLY A 47 -0.48 -21.71 -3.35
C GLY A 47 -0.69 -20.47 -2.46
N PRO A 48 -1.88 -19.86 -2.48
CA PRO A 48 -2.15 -18.71 -1.62
C PRO A 48 -1.74 -19.04 -0.17
N PRO A 49 -1.00 -18.15 0.50
CA PRO A 49 -0.46 -18.47 1.81
C PRO A 49 -1.59 -18.72 2.80
N ASP A 50 -1.42 -19.70 3.68
CA ASP A 50 -2.33 -19.90 4.80
C ASP A 50 -2.09 -18.78 5.83
N LEU A 51 -2.86 -17.69 5.66
CA LEU A 51 -2.73 -16.46 6.45
C LEU A 51 -2.89 -16.71 7.95
N SER A 52 -3.67 -17.73 8.35
CA SER A 52 -3.87 -18.07 9.75
C SER A 52 -2.61 -18.59 10.45
N ARG A 53 -1.65 -19.11 9.66
CA ARG A 53 -0.38 -19.66 10.14
C ARG A 53 0.80 -18.69 9.99
N ILE A 54 0.58 -17.50 9.46
CA ILE A 54 1.64 -16.51 9.29
C ILE A 54 1.94 -15.87 10.65
N GLU A 55 3.17 -16.05 11.11
CA GLU A 55 3.74 -15.32 12.25
C GLU A 55 4.73 -14.29 11.70
N ARG A 56 4.28 -13.05 11.49
CA ARG A 56 5.11 -11.97 10.95
C ARG A 56 4.71 -10.62 11.54
N THR A 57 5.71 -9.77 11.76
CA THR A 57 5.48 -8.34 12.01
C THR A 57 5.80 -7.57 10.75
N PHE A 58 4.84 -6.80 10.22
CA PHE A 58 5.08 -5.87 9.11
C PHE A 58 5.38 -4.48 9.63
N ALA A 59 6.48 -3.90 9.19
CA ALA A 59 6.86 -2.53 9.48
C ALA A 59 6.30 -1.59 8.38
N ILE A 60 5.45 -0.65 8.76
CA ILE A 60 4.74 0.24 7.84
C ILE A 60 5.11 1.69 8.14
N LEU A 61 5.60 2.41 7.14
CA LEU A 61 5.70 3.87 7.17
C LEU A 61 4.32 4.41 6.78
N ALA A 62 3.66 5.15 7.68
CA ALA A 62 2.34 5.71 7.37
C ALA A 62 2.00 7.01 8.09
N GLU A 63 2.97 7.68 8.75
CA GLU A 63 2.81 8.98 9.42
C GLU A 63 1.39 9.21 10.03
N ASP A 64 0.72 10.31 9.69
CA ASP A 64 -0.68 10.58 10.11
C ASP A 64 -1.72 9.72 9.37
N VAL A 65 -1.35 9.12 8.23
CA VAL A 65 -2.21 8.17 7.48
C VAL A 65 -2.50 6.91 8.32
N ALA A 66 -1.58 6.53 9.21
CA ALA A 66 -1.75 5.42 10.15
C ALA A 66 -3.00 5.57 11.03
N ILE A 67 -3.42 6.80 11.34
CA ILE A 67 -4.61 7.06 12.16
C ILE A 67 -5.88 6.67 11.42
N SER A 68 -5.91 6.84 10.10
CA SER A 68 -7.03 6.46 9.24
C SER A 68 -7.00 4.98 8.85
N PHE A 69 -5.82 4.43 8.58
CA PHE A 69 -5.69 3.05 8.08
C PHE A 69 -5.56 2.01 9.18
N GLY A 70 -4.92 2.34 10.30
CA GLY A 70 -4.54 1.39 11.35
C GLY A 70 -5.72 0.61 11.94
N PRO A 71 -6.82 1.27 12.37
CA PRO A 71 -7.97 0.58 12.94
C PRO A 71 -8.63 -0.43 11.96
N GLU A 72 -8.84 -0.01 10.71
CA GLU A 72 -9.49 -0.86 9.69
C GLU A 72 -8.58 -2.04 9.28
N LEU A 73 -7.27 -1.78 9.11
CA LEU A 73 -6.30 -2.84 8.85
C LEU A 73 -6.27 -3.85 10.01
N LEU A 74 -6.27 -3.39 11.26
CA LEU A 74 -6.27 -4.27 12.42
C LEU A 74 -7.52 -5.17 12.47
N THR A 75 -8.71 -4.62 12.19
CA THR A 75 -9.95 -5.41 12.10
C THR A 75 -9.84 -6.53 11.06
N ARG A 76 -9.24 -6.25 9.90
CA ARG A 76 -8.99 -7.24 8.85
C ARG A 76 -8.01 -8.32 9.31
N LEU A 77 -6.90 -7.91 9.94
CA LEU A 77 -5.88 -8.81 10.48
C LEU A 77 -6.46 -9.81 11.49
N GLN A 78 -7.32 -9.35 12.40
CA GLN A 78 -7.93 -10.20 13.42
C GLN A 78 -8.76 -11.35 12.83
N THR A 79 -9.30 -11.17 11.61
CA THR A 79 -10.12 -12.19 10.94
C THR A 79 -9.28 -13.13 10.10
N ASP A 80 -8.36 -12.59 9.30
CA ASP A 80 -7.64 -13.36 8.26
C ASP A 80 -6.28 -13.89 8.72
N ALA A 81 -5.57 -13.11 9.54
CA ALA A 81 -4.17 -13.33 9.89
C ALA A 81 -3.90 -12.97 11.37
N PRO A 82 -4.51 -13.69 12.33
CA PRO A 82 -4.52 -13.30 13.75
C PRO A 82 -3.14 -13.27 14.41
N ASN A 83 -2.14 -13.93 13.81
CA ASN A 83 -0.77 -13.98 14.31
C ASN A 83 0.16 -12.95 13.64
N VAL A 84 -0.39 -12.11 12.75
CA VAL A 84 0.33 -10.99 12.15
C VAL A 84 0.23 -9.76 13.04
N ALA A 85 1.35 -9.05 13.19
CA ALA A 85 1.42 -7.76 13.84
C ALA A 85 1.75 -6.65 12.85
N LEU A 86 1.21 -5.44 13.07
CA LEU A 86 1.61 -4.24 12.35
C LEU A 86 2.41 -3.33 13.27
N ARG A 87 3.55 -2.86 12.78
CA ARG A 87 4.37 -1.85 13.44
C ARG A 87 4.39 -0.61 12.57
N PHE A 88 3.61 0.39 12.95
CA PHE A 88 3.68 1.71 12.32
C PHE A 88 4.94 2.44 12.79
N LEU A 89 5.75 2.84 11.83
CA LEU A 89 6.99 3.55 12.05
C LEU A 89 6.76 5.06 11.93
N GLY A 90 7.42 5.81 12.82
CA GLY A 90 7.51 7.26 12.74
C GLY A 90 8.54 7.73 11.72
N GLU A 91 8.92 9.00 11.79
CA GLU A 91 9.87 9.61 10.87
C GLU A 91 11.23 8.88 10.82
N ALA A 92 11.75 8.72 9.60
CA ALA A 92 13.13 8.34 9.37
C ALA A 92 13.79 9.27 8.33
N PRO A 93 15.09 9.62 8.50
CA PRO A 93 15.80 10.53 7.60
C PRO A 93 15.87 10.07 6.13
N SER A 94 15.63 8.78 5.87
CA SER A 94 15.74 8.17 4.55
C SER A 94 14.70 7.07 4.37
N LEU A 95 13.43 7.46 4.21
CA LEU A 95 12.29 6.57 4.00
C LEU A 95 12.55 5.57 2.84
N ASP A 96 13.07 6.05 1.71
CA ASP A 96 13.42 5.20 0.56
C ASP A 96 14.46 4.11 0.90
N ARG A 97 15.41 4.42 1.79
CA ARG A 97 16.41 3.44 2.23
C ARG A 97 15.77 2.38 3.11
N MET A 98 14.81 2.73 3.95
CA MET A 98 14.15 1.74 4.82
C MET A 98 13.43 0.67 4.01
N LEU A 99 12.76 1.05 2.91
CA LEU A 99 12.14 0.08 2.00
C LEU A 99 13.19 -0.81 1.32
N ARG A 100 14.31 -0.23 0.88
CA ARG A 100 15.42 -0.96 0.24
C ARG A 100 16.10 -1.93 1.20
N ASP A 101 16.46 -1.46 2.39
CA ASP A 101 17.25 -2.18 3.37
C ASP A 101 16.39 -3.22 4.12
N GLY A 102 15.07 -2.99 4.21
CA GLY A 102 14.12 -3.91 4.85
C GLY A 102 13.74 -3.54 6.27
N ASP A 103 14.12 -2.35 6.71
CA ASP A 103 13.65 -1.77 7.96
C ASP A 103 12.15 -1.45 7.92
N ALA A 104 11.62 -1.19 6.71
CA ALA A 104 10.20 -1.06 6.42
C ALA A 104 9.79 -2.00 5.28
N ASP A 105 8.61 -2.62 5.42
CA ASP A 105 8.01 -3.47 4.41
C ASP A 105 7.16 -2.66 3.42
N LEU A 106 6.48 -1.62 3.90
CA LEU A 106 5.50 -0.84 3.12
C LEU A 106 5.55 0.64 3.54
N ASP A 107 5.31 1.54 2.60
CA ASP A 107 5.07 2.96 2.83
C ASP A 107 3.67 3.34 2.32
N ILE A 108 2.92 4.11 3.08
CA ILE A 108 1.58 4.60 2.76
C ILE A 108 1.54 6.11 2.99
N GLY A 109 1.46 6.88 1.92
CA GLY A 109 1.47 8.33 1.99
C GLY A 109 1.70 9.00 0.66
N VAL A 110 2.18 10.24 0.69
CA VAL A 110 2.57 10.98 -0.52
C VAL A 110 3.99 10.59 -0.89
N ILE A 111 4.13 9.89 -2.01
CA ILE A 111 5.42 9.34 -2.48
C ILE A 111 6.00 10.26 -3.55
N HIS A 112 7.25 10.71 -3.38
CA HIS A 112 7.91 11.62 -4.30
C HIS A 112 9.14 10.98 -4.94
N ALA A 113 9.18 10.95 -6.27
CA ALA A 113 10.34 10.52 -7.07
C ALA A 113 10.98 9.20 -6.57
N PRO A 114 10.19 8.10 -6.49
CA PRO A 114 10.68 6.83 -5.99
C PRO A 114 11.84 6.30 -6.85
N PRO A 115 12.86 5.65 -6.25
CA PRO A 115 13.87 4.92 -6.99
C PRO A 115 13.26 3.80 -7.86
N PRO A 116 13.92 3.36 -8.96
CA PRO A 116 13.39 2.35 -9.87
C PRO A 116 13.01 1.00 -9.24
N GLU A 117 13.69 0.62 -8.15
CA GLU A 117 13.42 -0.61 -7.39
C GLU A 117 12.21 -0.51 -6.46
N ILE A 118 11.64 0.68 -6.28
CA ILE A 118 10.44 0.93 -5.49
C ILE A 118 9.23 0.95 -6.42
N ARG A 119 8.31 0.03 -6.16
CA ARG A 119 6.99 0.00 -6.79
C ARG A 119 6.09 1.00 -6.08
N VAL A 120 5.25 1.69 -6.83
CA VAL A 120 4.25 2.61 -6.30
C VAL A 120 2.91 2.31 -6.94
N GLU A 121 1.89 2.27 -6.10
CA GLU A 121 0.50 2.10 -6.51
C GLU A 121 -0.35 3.23 -5.91
N PRO A 122 -0.97 4.08 -6.76
CA PRO A 122 -1.92 5.08 -6.29
C PRO A 122 -3.11 4.44 -5.61
N LEU A 123 -3.51 4.98 -4.46
CA LEU A 123 -4.66 4.52 -3.69
C LEU A 123 -5.87 5.44 -3.89
N PHE A 124 -5.70 6.73 -3.57
CA PHE A 124 -6.72 7.75 -3.73
C PHE A 124 -6.10 9.16 -3.74
N THR A 125 -6.88 10.13 -4.20
CA THR A 125 -6.52 11.54 -4.12
C THR A 125 -7.27 12.19 -2.96
N ASP A 126 -6.54 12.80 -2.03
CA ASP A 126 -7.08 13.68 -1.00
C ASP A 126 -6.89 15.15 -1.40
N ARG A 127 -7.59 16.04 -0.70
CA ARG A 127 -7.51 17.49 -0.86
C ARG A 127 -7.29 18.13 0.50
N MET A 128 -6.72 19.33 0.51
CA MET A 128 -6.61 20.09 1.74
C MET A 128 -7.95 20.72 2.11
N ALA A 129 -8.25 20.70 3.40
CA ALA A 129 -9.39 21.36 4.02
C ALA A 129 -8.91 22.34 5.10
N VAL A 130 -9.64 23.45 5.23
CA VAL A 130 -9.47 24.39 6.34
C VAL A 130 -10.21 23.84 7.55
N VAL A 131 -9.49 23.56 8.63
CA VAL A 131 -10.05 22.93 9.84
C VAL A 131 -10.02 23.92 11.00
N VAL A 132 -11.18 24.12 11.62
CA VAL A 132 -11.40 25.05 12.72
C VAL A 132 -12.32 24.43 13.77
N ARG A 133 -12.32 24.95 15.00
CA ARG A 133 -13.31 24.54 16.01
C ARG A 133 -14.74 24.90 15.61
N ALA A 134 -15.71 24.20 16.21
CA ALA A 134 -17.11 24.63 16.17
C ALA A 134 -17.27 26.08 16.66
N GLY A 135 -18.09 26.86 15.97
CA GLY A 135 -18.36 28.27 16.29
C GLY A 135 -17.19 29.23 16.02
N HIS A 136 -16.22 28.83 15.21
CA HIS A 136 -15.12 29.71 14.81
C HIS A 136 -15.62 30.85 13.91
N PRO A 137 -15.08 32.08 13.98
CA PRO A 137 -15.55 33.20 13.16
C PRO A 137 -15.56 32.93 11.64
N LEU A 138 -14.67 32.06 11.14
CA LEU A 138 -14.65 31.67 9.72
C LEU A 138 -15.84 30.83 9.27
N THR A 139 -16.58 30.21 10.20
CA THR A 139 -17.82 29.49 9.87
C THR A 139 -19.01 30.44 9.70
N LEU A 140 -18.84 31.73 10.05
CA LEU A 140 -19.88 32.74 9.88
C LEU A 140 -19.78 33.32 8.47
N GLY A 141 -20.66 32.90 7.57
CA GLY A 141 -20.70 33.38 6.18
C GLY A 141 -19.62 32.76 5.27
N ARG A 142 -19.44 33.32 4.07
CA ARG A 142 -18.52 32.78 3.06
C ARG A 142 -17.06 32.90 3.48
N LEU A 143 -16.31 31.80 3.40
CA LEU A 143 -14.85 31.81 3.54
C LEU A 143 -14.22 32.46 2.30
N THR A 144 -13.44 33.53 2.49
CA THR A 144 -12.66 34.19 1.43
C THR A 144 -11.18 34.13 1.76
N SER A 145 -10.32 34.32 0.76
CA SER A 145 -8.87 34.31 0.92
C SER A 145 -8.39 35.33 1.95
N GLU A 146 -8.98 36.52 1.98
CA GLU A 146 -8.66 37.59 2.93
C GLU A 146 -9.02 37.20 4.37
N ARG A 147 -10.21 36.60 4.55
CA ARG A 147 -10.64 36.12 5.88
C ARG A 147 -9.75 34.99 6.38
N LEU A 148 -9.40 34.06 5.49
CA LEU A 148 -8.49 32.96 5.80
C LEU A 148 -7.09 33.47 6.16
N ALA A 149 -6.57 34.45 5.42
CA ALA A 149 -5.26 35.05 5.68
C ALA A 149 -5.23 35.87 6.99
N ALA A 150 -6.33 36.55 7.33
CA ALA A 150 -6.42 37.37 8.52
C ALA A 150 -6.49 36.56 9.83
N ALA A 151 -6.90 35.29 9.77
CA ALA A 151 -6.89 34.41 10.94
C ALA A 151 -5.45 34.00 11.32
N ALA A 152 -5.25 33.58 12.57
CA ALA A 152 -4.00 32.97 13.02
C ALA A 152 -4.02 31.46 12.75
N HIS A 153 -2.87 30.88 12.39
CA HIS A 153 -2.78 29.50 11.94
C HIS A 153 -1.88 28.64 12.82
N VAL A 154 -2.18 27.35 12.86
CA VAL A 154 -1.25 26.29 13.22
C VAL A 154 -0.73 25.61 11.96
N SER A 155 0.58 25.44 11.85
CA SER A 155 1.24 24.74 10.75
C SER A 155 1.55 23.31 11.14
N ALA A 156 1.01 22.34 10.41
CA ALA A 156 1.43 20.95 10.53
C ALA A 156 2.68 20.74 9.66
N SER A 157 3.84 20.65 10.30
CA SER A 157 5.12 20.47 9.63
C SER A 157 6.04 19.60 10.44
N ARG A 158 6.40 18.46 9.86
CA ARG A 158 7.43 17.53 10.38
C ARG A 158 8.72 18.24 10.77
N ARG A 159 9.14 19.23 9.96
CA ARG A 159 10.37 19.99 10.16
C ARG A 159 10.16 21.31 10.92
N GLY A 160 9.01 21.50 11.57
CA GLY A 160 8.68 22.72 12.30
C GLY A 160 8.59 23.96 11.40
N ARG A 161 8.33 23.80 10.10
CA ARG A 161 8.23 24.94 9.18
C ARG A 161 6.97 25.73 9.47
N LEU A 162 7.14 27.05 9.52
CA LEU A 162 6.05 28.03 9.60
C LEU A 162 5.47 28.37 8.21
N SER A 163 5.92 27.68 7.15
CA SER A 163 5.45 27.87 5.79
C SER A 163 5.06 26.54 5.15
N GLY A 164 4.10 26.56 4.23
CA GLY A 164 3.57 25.41 3.49
C GLY A 164 2.82 25.82 2.20
N PRO A 165 2.12 24.87 1.56
CA PRO A 165 1.50 25.08 0.24
C PRO A 165 0.51 26.25 0.17
N ILE A 166 -0.25 26.49 1.25
CA ILE A 166 -1.18 27.62 1.35
C ILE A 166 -0.48 28.98 1.28
N ASP A 167 0.78 29.08 1.70
CA ASP A 167 1.50 30.35 1.69
C ASP A 167 1.82 30.80 0.25
N ALA A 168 2.05 29.85 -0.66
CA ALA A 168 2.21 30.14 -2.08
C ALA A 168 0.88 30.60 -2.70
N ALA A 169 -0.21 29.87 -2.43
CA ALA A 169 -1.54 30.23 -2.93
C ALA A 169 -2.02 31.60 -2.42
N LEU A 170 -1.78 31.91 -1.14
CA LEU A 170 -2.09 33.23 -0.59
C LEU A 170 -1.25 34.34 -1.24
N ALA A 171 0.03 34.08 -1.52
CA ALA A 171 0.91 35.05 -2.14
C ALA A 171 0.49 35.43 -3.56
N GLU A 172 -0.12 34.51 -4.32
CA GLU A 172 -0.70 34.79 -5.65
C GLU A 172 -1.82 35.86 -5.58
N HIS A 173 -2.48 35.97 -4.43
CA HIS A 173 -3.48 37.00 -4.14
C HIS A 173 -2.91 38.24 -3.41
N GLY A 174 -1.59 38.32 -3.24
CA GLY A 174 -0.94 39.40 -2.47
C GLY A 174 -1.20 39.32 -0.95
N LEU A 175 -1.65 38.17 -0.47
CA LEU A 175 -1.99 37.94 0.94
C LEU A 175 -0.88 37.17 1.65
N ARG A 176 -0.84 37.33 2.98
CA ARG A 176 0.03 36.56 3.88
C ARG A 176 -0.76 36.22 5.14
N ARG A 177 -0.58 35.01 5.64
CA ARG A 177 -1.16 34.58 6.92
C ARG A 177 -0.17 34.73 8.07
N GLN A 178 -0.68 34.75 9.29
CA GLN A 178 0.14 34.62 10.49
C GLN A 178 0.14 33.17 10.97
N VAL A 179 1.32 32.56 11.13
CA VAL A 179 1.46 31.25 11.76
C VAL A 179 1.91 31.43 13.20
N ALA A 180 1.02 31.11 14.14
CA ALA A 180 1.27 31.27 15.57
C ALA A 180 2.03 30.09 16.18
N MET A 181 1.92 28.90 15.58
CA MET A 181 2.54 27.67 16.07
C MET A 181 2.82 26.71 14.91
N ALA A 182 3.90 25.92 15.01
CA ALA A 182 4.08 24.72 14.21
C ALA A 182 4.10 23.47 15.11
N VAL A 183 3.51 22.40 14.62
CA VAL A 183 3.43 21.09 15.27
C VAL A 183 3.83 19.99 14.29
N PRO A 184 4.36 18.84 14.75
CA PRO A 184 4.96 17.85 13.86
C PRO A 184 3.95 17.03 13.06
N THR A 185 2.69 16.93 13.51
CA THR A 185 1.69 16.02 12.95
C THR A 185 0.33 16.70 12.74
N TYR A 186 -0.47 16.17 11.82
CA TYR A 186 -1.86 16.56 11.63
C TYR A 186 -2.69 16.29 12.88
N ALA A 187 -2.48 15.16 13.57
CA ALA A 187 -3.16 14.88 14.83
C ALA A 187 -2.92 15.96 15.89
N ALA A 188 -1.68 16.44 16.02
CA ALA A 188 -1.36 17.53 16.95
C ALA A 188 -2.04 18.84 16.53
N ALA A 189 -2.08 19.15 15.22
CA ALA A 189 -2.75 20.34 14.71
C ALA A 189 -4.26 20.30 14.96
N VAL A 190 -4.90 19.15 14.76
CA VAL A 190 -6.31 18.89 15.08
C VAL A 190 -6.61 19.21 16.55
N LEU A 191 -5.78 18.71 17.47
CA LEU A 191 -5.94 18.95 18.91
C LEU A 191 -5.76 20.44 19.29
N VAL A 192 -4.87 21.15 18.61
CA VAL A 192 -4.67 22.60 18.79
C VAL A 192 -5.91 23.36 18.29
N CYS A 193 -6.40 23.06 17.09
CA CYS A 193 -7.61 23.68 16.54
C CYS A 193 -8.82 23.44 17.45
N ALA A 194 -8.95 22.26 18.06
CA ALA A 194 -10.07 21.93 18.94
C ALA A 194 -10.16 22.82 20.20
N ARG A 195 -9.06 23.46 20.60
CA ARG A 195 -8.96 24.22 21.86
C ARG A 195 -8.66 25.70 21.66
N THR A 196 -8.56 26.18 20.42
CA THR A 196 -8.12 27.54 20.09
C THR A 196 -8.89 28.10 18.90
N ASP A 197 -8.64 29.38 18.59
CA ASP A 197 -9.06 30.02 17.34
C ASP A 197 -8.00 29.92 16.23
N LEU A 198 -7.09 28.95 16.34
CA LEU A 198 -6.13 28.69 15.28
C LEU A 198 -6.77 27.89 14.15
N VAL A 199 -6.43 28.28 12.93
CA VAL A 199 -6.81 27.61 11.70
C VAL A 199 -5.75 26.58 11.32
N GLY A 200 -6.19 25.35 11.07
CA GLY A 200 -5.36 24.28 10.53
C GLY A 200 -5.64 24.06 9.05
N LEU A 201 -4.61 23.63 8.30
CA LEU A 201 -4.77 23.13 6.94
C LEU A 201 -4.36 21.66 6.92
N LEU A 202 -5.33 20.78 6.73
CA LEU A 202 -5.20 19.35 6.93
C LEU A 202 -5.85 18.60 5.76
N PRO A 203 -5.45 17.35 5.46
CA PRO A 203 -6.17 16.54 4.50
C PRO A 203 -7.65 16.38 4.87
N ALA A 204 -8.53 16.31 3.88
CA ALA A 204 -9.97 16.26 4.10
C ALA A 204 -10.42 14.88 4.58
N ARG A 205 -9.79 13.82 4.06
CA ARG A 205 -10.13 12.41 4.34
C ARG A 205 -9.24 11.84 5.44
N VAL A 206 -7.92 12.04 5.36
CA VAL A 206 -7.01 11.56 6.41
C VAL A 206 -7.30 12.27 7.74
N GLY A 207 -7.53 11.50 8.80
CA GLY A 207 -7.89 12.02 10.12
C GLY A 207 -9.34 12.54 10.23
N ARG A 208 -10.21 12.33 9.23
CA ARG A 208 -11.63 12.70 9.24
C ARG A 208 -12.33 12.22 10.51
N HIS A 209 -12.18 10.94 10.85
CA HIS A 209 -12.78 10.36 12.06
C HIS A 209 -12.37 11.11 13.35
N THR A 210 -11.08 11.44 13.49
CA THR A 210 -10.58 12.20 14.65
C THR A 210 -11.15 13.61 14.67
N ARG A 211 -11.20 14.29 13.52
CA ARG A 211 -11.79 15.62 13.36
C ARG A 211 -13.26 15.63 13.79
N ASP A 212 -14.04 14.68 13.27
CA ASP A 212 -15.47 14.58 13.53
C ASP A 212 -15.75 14.24 15.00
N THR A 213 -14.95 13.34 15.59
CA THR A 213 -15.02 13.00 17.03
C THR A 213 -14.78 14.22 17.93
N LEU A 214 -13.90 15.14 17.52
CA LEU A 214 -13.60 16.37 18.26
C LEU A 214 -14.57 17.53 17.95
N GLY A 215 -15.57 17.31 17.09
CA GLY A 215 -16.55 18.34 16.72
C GLY A 215 -15.94 19.51 15.96
N LEU A 216 -14.86 19.29 15.22
CA LEU A 216 -14.25 20.30 14.37
C LEU A 216 -15.02 20.46 13.06
N VAL A 217 -14.93 21.64 12.47
CA VAL A 217 -15.54 21.97 11.18
C VAL A 217 -14.47 22.02 10.11
N ALA A 218 -14.69 21.28 9.02
CA ALA A 218 -13.90 21.39 7.79
C ALA A 218 -14.61 22.31 6.79
N LEU A 219 -13.85 23.22 6.19
CA LEU A 219 -14.30 24.15 5.16
C LEU A 219 -13.43 23.98 3.91
N ASP A 220 -14.03 24.17 2.75
CA ASP A 220 -13.29 24.17 1.50
C ASP A 220 -12.41 25.43 1.42
N PRO A 221 -11.10 25.29 1.14
CA PRO A 221 -10.23 26.44 0.92
C PRO A 221 -10.78 27.32 -0.23
N PRO A 222 -10.74 28.65 -0.12
CA PRO A 222 -11.26 29.56 -1.15
C PRO A 222 -10.28 29.77 -2.32
N MET A 223 -9.36 28.83 -2.52
CA MET A 223 -8.27 28.84 -3.50
C MET A 223 -7.90 27.40 -3.84
N ASP A 224 -7.34 27.20 -5.03
CA ASP A 224 -6.85 25.90 -5.45
C ASP A 224 -5.55 25.56 -4.70
N LEU A 225 -5.52 24.37 -4.10
CA LEU A 225 -4.34 23.82 -3.46
C LEU A 225 -3.95 22.52 -4.17
N PRO A 226 -2.65 22.19 -4.24
CA PRO A 226 -2.22 20.95 -4.84
C PRO A 226 -2.90 19.74 -4.18
N PRO A 227 -3.43 18.79 -4.97
CA PRO A 227 -4.00 17.57 -4.42
C PRO A 227 -2.91 16.72 -3.76
N LEU A 228 -3.32 15.86 -2.84
CA LEU A 228 -2.47 14.88 -2.17
C LEU A 228 -2.76 13.51 -2.77
N GLU A 229 -1.89 13.01 -3.65
CA GLU A 229 -1.97 11.63 -4.12
C GLU A 229 -1.41 10.71 -3.03
N ILE A 230 -2.31 9.97 -2.37
CA ILE A 230 -1.94 8.96 -1.39
C ILE A 230 -1.73 7.65 -2.14
N SER A 231 -0.56 7.06 -1.93
CA SER A 231 -0.10 5.85 -2.60
C SER A 231 0.46 4.87 -1.59
N GLN A 232 0.49 3.58 -1.95
CA GLN A 232 1.32 2.60 -1.27
C GLN A 232 2.58 2.34 -2.08
N ALA A 233 3.72 2.17 -1.40
CA ALA A 233 5.00 1.91 -2.03
C ALA A 233 5.77 0.79 -1.31
N TRP A 234 6.48 -0.03 -2.08
CA TRP A 234 7.24 -1.16 -1.56
C TRP A 234 8.44 -1.48 -2.44
N HIS A 235 9.43 -2.17 -1.89
CA HIS A 235 10.56 -2.66 -2.68
C HIS A 235 10.16 -3.89 -3.51
N GLN A 236 10.50 -3.90 -4.81
CA GLN A 236 10.12 -4.95 -5.78
C GLN A 236 10.48 -6.39 -5.36
N ARG A 237 11.41 -6.58 -4.40
CA ARG A 237 11.70 -7.91 -3.83
C ARG A 237 10.48 -8.59 -3.20
N TYR A 238 9.50 -7.81 -2.76
CA TYR A 238 8.25 -8.29 -2.18
C TYR A 238 7.16 -8.53 -3.23
N ASP A 239 7.45 -8.46 -4.54
CA ASP A 239 6.46 -8.72 -5.59
C ASP A 239 5.95 -10.17 -5.56
N ALA A 240 6.84 -11.13 -5.23
CA ALA A 240 6.52 -12.55 -5.14
C ALA A 240 6.09 -12.99 -3.72
N ASP A 241 6.06 -12.09 -2.75
CA ASP A 241 5.72 -12.42 -1.36
C ASP A 241 4.19 -12.43 -1.18
N GLY A 242 3.61 -13.62 -1.02
CA GLY A 242 2.16 -13.78 -0.88
C GLY A 242 1.58 -13.08 0.36
N ALA A 243 2.32 -13.03 1.46
CA ALA A 243 1.86 -12.37 2.69
C ALA A 243 1.86 -10.85 2.52
N HIS A 244 2.90 -10.32 1.87
CA HIS A 244 2.99 -8.90 1.53
C HIS A 244 1.92 -8.50 0.51
N ASN A 245 1.71 -9.32 -0.52
CA ASN A 245 0.65 -9.13 -1.51
C ASN A 245 -0.74 -9.02 -0.86
N TRP A 246 -1.03 -9.88 0.11
CA TRP A 246 -2.26 -9.82 0.89
C TRP A 246 -2.36 -8.50 1.68
N LEU A 247 -1.30 -8.08 2.39
CA LEU A 247 -1.28 -6.81 3.11
C LEU A 247 -1.57 -5.62 2.18
N ARG A 248 -0.94 -5.58 1.00
CA ARG A 248 -1.19 -4.54 -0.02
C ARG A 248 -2.63 -4.53 -0.52
N ALA A 249 -3.26 -5.71 -0.60
CA ALA A 249 -4.67 -5.82 -0.94
C ALA A 249 -5.57 -5.25 0.16
N CYS A 250 -5.30 -5.57 1.43
CA CYS A 250 -6.03 -4.97 2.55
C CYS A 250 -5.90 -3.44 2.56
N VAL A 251 -4.69 -2.91 2.32
CA VAL A 251 -4.47 -1.45 2.21
C VAL A 251 -5.30 -0.84 1.09
N ARG A 252 -5.37 -1.48 -0.09
CA ARG A 252 -6.20 -1.02 -1.21
C ARG A 252 -7.69 -1.02 -0.88
N GLU A 253 -8.17 -2.05 -0.20
CA GLU A 253 -9.57 -2.15 0.23
C GLU A 253 -9.91 -1.03 1.23
N VAL A 254 -9.07 -0.82 2.25
CA VAL A 254 -9.25 0.26 3.23
C VAL A 254 -9.20 1.64 2.56
N ALA A 255 -8.30 1.85 1.61
CA ALA A 255 -8.27 3.07 0.82
C ALA A 255 -9.57 3.30 0.03
N GLY A 256 -10.17 2.23 -0.49
CA GLY A 256 -11.48 2.28 -1.16
C GLY A 256 -12.57 2.83 -0.23
N ILE A 257 -12.63 2.36 1.01
CA ILE A 257 -13.58 2.83 2.03
C ILE A 257 -13.40 4.33 2.28
N LEU A 258 -12.15 4.78 2.51
CA LEU A 258 -11.83 6.19 2.72
C LEU A 258 -12.11 7.06 1.50
N SER A 259 -12.14 6.47 0.29
CA SER A 259 -12.47 7.17 -0.95
C SER A 259 -13.99 7.38 -1.14
N GLU A 260 -14.82 6.51 -0.57
CA GLU A 260 -16.28 6.49 -0.79
C GLU A 260 -17.08 7.36 0.20
N GLU A 261 -16.53 7.73 1.36
CA GLU A 261 -17.20 8.55 2.39
C GLU A 261 -17.61 9.98 1.95
N ASP A 262 -17.30 10.38 0.72
CA ASP A 262 -17.66 11.68 0.11
C ASP A 262 -18.83 11.59 -0.89
N ARG A 263 -19.44 10.40 -1.09
CA ARG A 263 -20.56 10.17 -2.02
C ARG A 263 -21.94 10.26 -1.38
#